data_AF-A0A534QIF8-F1
#
_entry.id   AF-A0A534QIF8-F1
#
_cell.length_a   1.000
_cell.length_b   1.000
_cell.length_c   1.000
_cell.angle_alpha   90.00
_cell.angle_beta   90.00
_cell.angle_gamma   90.00
#
_symmetry.space_group_name_H-M   'P 1'
#
loop_
_entity.id
_entity.type
_entity.pdbx_description
1 polymer ?
#
loop_
_entity_poly.entity_id
_entity_poly.type
_entity_poly.pdbx_seq_one_letter_code
_entity_poly.pdbx_strand_id
1 'polypeptide(L)' 'RSATDGVLDEAVSALVNLGYKRPEAERAVEKAGGAGAPLEEVIRAALQGLSA' A
#
# COMPACT_ATOMS: atom_id res chain seq x y z
N ARG A 1 6.31 16.42 -3.12
CA ARG A 1 6.11 14.96 -3.00
C ARG A 1 7.19 14.47 -2.05
N SER A 2 6.80 14.02 -0.87
CA SER A 2 7.73 13.49 0.15
C SER A 2 8.11 12.06 -0.22
N ALA A 3 9.23 11.54 0.30
CA ALA A 3 9.64 10.15 0.06
C ALA A 3 8.55 9.15 0.46
N THR A 4 7.80 9.45 1.52
CA THR A 4 6.65 8.66 1.98
C THR A 4 5.53 8.59 0.95
N ASP A 5 5.17 9.70 0.30
CA ASP A 5 4.13 9.71 -0.74
C ASP A 5 4.50 8.79 -1.91
N GLY A 6 5.79 8.77 -2.28
CA GLY A 6 6.30 7.87 -3.33
C GLY A 6 6.18 6.39 -2.97
N VAL A 7 6.44 6.03 -1.71
CA VAL A 7 6.28 4.67 -1.21
C VAL A 7 4.81 4.22 -1.26
N LEU A 8 3.88 5.10 -0.89
CA LEU A 8 2.45 4.78 -0.92
C LEU A 8 1.95 4.62 -2.36
N ASP A 9 2.35 5.50 -3.29
CA ASP A 9 1.99 5.40 -4.72
C ASP A 9 2.51 4.08 -5.34
N GLU A 10 3.72 3.68 -4.98
CA GLU A 10 4.34 2.43 -5.43
C GLU A 10 3.64 1.20 -4.85
N ALA A 11 3.28 1.24 -3.56
CA ALA A 11 2.50 0.17 -2.92
C ALA A 11 1.12 -0.01 -3.57
N VAL A 12 0.40 1.09 -3.87
CA VAL A 12 -0.89 1.04 -4.58
C VAL A 12 -0.72 0.42 -5.96
N SER A 13 0.32 0.82 -6.69
CA SER A 13 0.62 0.26 -8.02
C SER A 13 0.93 -1.23 -7.96
N ALA A 14 1.68 -1.68 -6.95
CA ALA A 14 1.97 -3.10 -6.73
C ALA A 14 0.69 -3.92 -6.49
N LEU A 15 -0.21 -3.45 -5.61
CA LEU A 15 -1.48 -4.14 -5.33
C LEU A 15 -2.39 -4.20 -6.56
N VAL A 16 -2.46 -3.12 -7.36
CA VAL A 16 -3.22 -3.14 -8.62
C VAL A 16 -2.63 -4.16 -9.61
N ASN A 17 -1.31 -4.25 -9.70
CA ASN A 17 -0.64 -5.25 -10.54
C ASN A 17 -0.87 -6.70 -10.07
N LEU A 18 -1.15 -6.90 -8.77
CA LEU A 18 -1.56 -8.19 -8.21
C LEU A 18 -3.05 -8.52 -8.48
N GLY A 19 -3.83 -7.56 -8.99
CA GLY A 19 -5.24 -7.74 -9.36
C GLY A 19 -6.26 -7.12 -8.40
N TYR A 20 -5.82 -6.40 -7.36
CA TYR A 20 -6.74 -5.68 -6.48
C TYR A 20 -7.32 -4.44 -7.18
N LYS A 21 -8.59 -4.10 -6.89
CA LYS A 21 -9.19 -2.88 -7.43
C LYS A 21 -8.50 -1.66 -6.82
N ARG A 22 -8.24 -0.63 -7.63
CA ARG A 22 -7.57 0.60 -7.19
C ARG A 22 -8.15 1.22 -5.90
N PRO A 23 -9.48 1.38 -5.73
CA PRO A 23 -10.05 1.94 -4.50
C PRO A 23 -9.87 1.03 -3.26
N GLU A 24 -9.70 -0.29 -3.45
CA GLU A 24 -9.41 -1.22 -2.35
C GLU A 24 -7.93 -1.16 -1.98
N ALA A 25 -7.05 -1.10 -2.99
CA ALA A 25 -5.61 -0.93 -2.80
C ALA A 25 -5.26 0.39 -2.09
N GLU A 26 -5.85 1.51 -2.51
CA GLU A 26 -5.64 2.82 -1.87
C GLU A 26 -6.03 2.79 -0.39
N ARG A 27 -7.20 2.26 -0.06
CA ARG A 27 -7.67 2.13 1.33
C ARG A 27 -6.81 1.18 2.16
N ALA A 28 -6.31 0.10 1.58
CA ALA A 28 -5.43 -0.84 2.27
C ALA A 28 -4.06 -0.21 2.56
N VAL A 29 -3.49 0.50 1.59
CA VAL A 29 -2.20 1.19 1.73
C VAL A 29 -2.28 2.36 2.71
N GLU A 30 -3.37 3.13 2.68
CA GLU A 30 -3.61 4.22 3.65
C GLU A 30 -3.66 3.70 5.09
N LYS A 31 -4.32 2.55 5.32
CA LYS A 31 -4.37 1.91 6.63
C LYS A 31 -3.04 1.27 7.05
N ALA A 32 -2.23 0.84 6.08
CA ALA A 32 -0.93 0.22 6.30
C ALA A 32 0.21 1.24 6.46
N GLY A 33 0.03 2.47 5.97
CA GLY A 33 1.07 3.50 5.89
C GLY A 33 1.40 4.13 7.25
N GLY A 34 2.48 3.67 7.88
CA GLY A 34 3.16 4.37 8.98
C GLY A 34 4.24 5.33 8.45
N ALA A 35 4.54 6.39 9.20
CA ALA A 35 5.59 7.34 8.82
C ALA A 35 6.96 6.63 8.73
N GLY A 36 7.53 6.60 7.52
CA GLY A 36 8.85 6.02 7.27
C GLY A 36 8.90 4.50 7.11
N ALA A 37 7.75 3.81 7.02
CA ALA A 37 7.72 2.39 6.74
C ALA A 37 8.32 2.09 5.35
N PRO A 38 9.18 1.06 5.21
CA PRO A 38 9.69 0.63 3.91
C PRO A 38 8.57 0.04 3.05
N LEU A 39 8.72 0.12 1.72
CA LEU A 39 7.73 -0.33 0.75
C LEU A 39 7.24 -1.75 0.97
N GLU A 40 8.15 -2.69 1.24
CA GLU A 40 7.80 -4.10 1.47
C GLU A 40 6.88 -4.27 2.69
N GLU A 41 7.14 -3.52 3.77
CA GLU A 41 6.33 -3.55 4.99
C GLU A 41 4.93 -3.00 4.74
N VAL A 42 4.81 -1.91 3.99
CA VAL A 42 3.53 -1.33 3.57
C VAL A 42 2.72 -2.33 2.74
N ILE A 43 3.34 -2.99 1.75
CA ILE A 43 2.66 -4.00 0.92
C ILE A 43 2.20 -5.18 1.76
N ARG A 44 3.06 -5.68 2.67
CA ARG A 44 2.74 -6.81 3.54
C ARG A 44 1.56 -6.50 4.47
N ALA A 45 1.57 -5.33 5.11
CA ALA A 45 0.49 -4.90 6.00
C ALA A 45 -0.82 -4.65 5.21
N ALA A 46 -0.75 -4.07 4.01
CA ALA A 46 -1.92 -3.87 3.16
C ALA A 46 -2.56 -5.20 2.74
N LEU A 47 -1.75 -6.20 2.34
CA LEU A 47 -2.23 -7.54 2.00
C LEU A 47 -2.90 -8.24 3.18
N GLN A 48 -2.32 -8.14 4.38
CA GLN A 48 -2.93 -8.70 5.60
C GLN A 48 -4.30 -8.09 5.88
N GLY A 49 -4.47 -6.78 5.65
CA GLY A 49 -5.75 -6.10 5.80
C GLY A 49 -6.80 -6.44 4.73
N LEU A 50 -6.38 -6.92 3.56
CA LEU A 50 -7.28 -7.32 2.46
C LEU A 50 -7.75 -8.77 2.57
N SER A 51 -6.98 -9.63 3.26
CA SER A 51 -7.35 -11.03 3.52
C SER A 51 -8.21 -11.24 4.78
N ALA A 52 -8.43 -10.17 5.56
CA ALA A 52 -9.16 -10.18 6.81
C ALA A 52 -10.67 -9.92 6.64
#